data_AF-A0A952VMS1-F1
#
_entry.id   AF-A0A952VMS1-F1
#
_cell.length_a   1.000
_cell.length_b   1.000
_cell.length_c   1.000
_cell.angle_alpha   90.00
_cell.angle_beta   90.00
_cell.angle_gamma   90.00
#
_symmetry.space_group_name_H-M   'P 1'
#
loop_
_entity.id
_entity.type
_entity.pdbx_description
1 polymer ?
#
loop_
_entity_poly.entity_id
_entity_poly.type
_entity_poly.pdbx_seq_one_letter_code
_entity_poly.pdbx_strand_id
1 'polypeptide(L)'
;MTTIGRKMIPYSNAALEAMFAHVADIMLEHGLVDPQDDAETFAADIMTLLHSQGHVNDLGDVILGRFLLLPSQIPKISLLLVSPLPIDPYDEDLRRKPSPIQFSRTASGQILLPSRMLLTIIEELASNPVAPEDLRLLCLNVSRRALPFPDIALPSDVETIALPTEQHDIVEALVPGCMLTVNLEMKT
;
A
#
# COMPACT_ATOMS: atom_id res chain seq x y z
N MET A 1 9.67 28.72 -16.52
CA MET A 1 10.53 27.79 -15.76
C MET A 1 10.39 28.12 -14.28
N THR A 2 10.47 27.11 -13.40
CA THR A 2 10.08 27.05 -11.96
C THR A 2 8.57 26.79 -11.79
N THR A 3 8.07 25.70 -11.18
CA THR A 3 8.62 24.75 -10.19
C THR A 3 7.88 23.39 -10.28
N ILE A 4 8.37 22.43 -11.08
CA ILE A 4 7.89 21.03 -11.02
C ILE A 4 8.88 20.28 -10.14
N GLY A 5 8.73 20.41 -8.82
CA GLY A 5 9.71 19.92 -7.86
C GLY A 5 9.11 19.39 -6.57
N ARG A 6 7.85 18.99 -6.58
CA ARG A 6 7.15 18.51 -5.37
C ARG A 6 6.89 17.01 -5.29
N LYS A 7 7.21 16.22 -6.32
CA LYS A 7 6.48 14.97 -6.49
C LYS A 7 6.99 13.76 -5.73
N MET A 8 8.20 13.78 -5.17
CA MET A 8 8.78 12.61 -4.53
C MET A 8 9.63 13.04 -3.33
N ILE A 9 9.20 12.64 -2.13
CA ILE A 9 9.87 12.90 -0.86
C ILE A 9 11.21 12.15 -0.85
N PRO A 10 12.33 12.79 -0.49
CA PRO A 10 13.60 12.10 -0.33
C PRO A 10 13.53 11.09 0.82
N TYR A 11 14.13 9.91 0.63
CA TYR A 11 14.27 8.93 1.70
C TYR A 11 15.06 9.52 2.87
N SER A 12 14.49 9.49 4.07
CA SER A 12 15.18 9.87 5.31
C SER A 12 14.49 9.24 6.51
N ASN A 13 15.21 9.05 7.61
CA ASN A 13 14.63 8.54 8.86
C ASN A 13 13.47 9.42 9.35
N ALA A 14 13.62 10.74 9.28
CA ALA A 14 12.56 11.67 9.68
C ALA A 14 11.29 11.53 8.81
N ALA A 15 11.45 11.30 7.49
CA ALA A 15 10.32 11.05 6.61
C ALA A 15 9.62 9.74 6.98
N LEU A 16 10.38 8.66 7.25
CA LEU A 16 9.81 7.38 7.67
C LEU A 16 9.09 7.48 9.02
N GLU A 17 9.69 8.13 10.01
CA GLU A 17 9.10 8.35 11.33
C GLU A 17 7.75 9.08 11.20
N ALA A 18 7.68 10.15 10.39
CA ALA A 18 6.44 10.87 10.15
C ALA A 18 5.38 10.01 9.44
N MET A 19 5.79 9.17 8.48
CA MET A 19 4.89 8.25 7.78
C MET A 19 4.35 7.17 8.70
N PHE A 20 5.20 6.58 9.54
CA PHE A 20 4.77 5.57 10.52
C PHE A 20 3.88 6.17 11.61
N ALA A 21 4.17 7.38 12.07
CA ALA A 21 3.30 8.09 13.01
C ALA A 21 1.90 8.31 12.41
N HIS A 22 1.82 8.76 11.15
CA HIS A 22 0.54 8.92 10.47
C HIS A 22 -0.23 7.60 10.31
N VAL A 23 0.46 6.49 9.98
CA VAL A 23 -0.17 5.17 9.94
C VAL A 23 -0.69 4.77 11.31
N ALA A 24 0.08 5.00 12.38
CA ALA A 24 -0.31 4.68 13.74
C ALA A 24 -1.56 5.46 14.18
N ASP A 25 -1.66 6.74 13.82
CA ASP A 25 -2.86 7.55 14.05
C ASP A 25 -4.09 6.93 13.37
N ILE A 26 -3.96 6.49 12.11
CA ILE A 26 -5.07 5.82 11.40
C ILE A 26 -5.43 4.49 12.07
N MET A 27 -4.45 3.72 12.55
CA MET A 27 -4.71 2.46 13.26
C MET A 27 -5.51 2.70 14.55
N LEU A 28 -5.20 3.75 15.30
CA LEU A 28 -5.97 4.17 16.48
C LEU A 28 -7.39 4.59 16.11
N GLU A 29 -7.54 5.45 15.10
CA GLU A 29 -8.85 5.94 14.63
C GLU A 29 -9.78 4.81 14.21
N HIS A 30 -9.22 3.75 13.62
CA HIS A 30 -9.96 2.57 13.18
C HIS A 30 -10.07 1.46 14.24
N GLY A 31 -9.55 1.66 15.45
CA GLY A 31 -9.63 0.69 16.55
C GLY A 31 -8.86 -0.60 16.28
N LEU A 32 -7.77 -0.53 15.52
CA LEU A 32 -6.88 -1.67 15.26
C LEU A 32 -5.89 -1.90 16.40
N VAL A 33 -5.57 -0.85 17.14
CA VAL A 33 -4.73 -0.85 18.35
C VAL A 33 -5.38 0.05 19.39
N ASP A 34 -5.17 -0.26 20.66
CA ASP A 34 -5.67 0.57 21.77
C ASP A 34 -4.70 1.74 22.05
N PRO A 35 -5.21 2.88 22.54
CA PRO A 35 -4.36 3.97 22.99
C PRO A 35 -3.51 3.54 24.18
N GLN A 36 -2.21 3.79 24.11
CA GLN A 36 -1.26 3.52 25.18
C GLN A 36 -0.63 4.82 25.68
N ASP A 37 -0.39 4.91 27.00
CA ASP A 37 0.30 6.05 27.61
C ASP A 37 1.83 6.01 27.35
N ASP A 38 2.36 4.84 27.03
CA ASP A 38 3.77 4.58 26.79
C ASP A 38 4.05 4.30 25.29
N ALA A 39 5.00 5.05 24.72
CA ALA A 39 5.30 4.97 23.29
C ALA A 39 5.96 3.65 22.89
N GLU A 40 6.75 3.02 23.77
CA GLU A 40 7.38 1.73 23.49
C GLU A 40 6.34 0.61 23.45
N THR A 41 5.41 0.62 24.41
CA THR A 41 4.27 -0.30 24.45
C THR A 41 3.39 -0.13 23.22
N PHE A 42 3.10 1.11 22.83
CA PHE A 42 2.33 1.39 21.62
C PHE A 42 3.00 0.86 20.35
N ALA A 43 4.30 1.11 20.19
CA ALA A 43 5.06 0.60 19.06
C ALA A 43 5.10 -0.95 19.05
N ALA A 44 5.21 -1.59 20.22
CA ALA A 44 5.17 -3.04 20.35
C ALA A 44 3.82 -3.64 19.94
N ASP A 45 2.70 -2.99 20.30
CA ASP A 45 1.36 -3.41 19.89
C ASP A 45 1.18 -3.34 18.38
N ILE A 46 1.63 -2.24 17.75
CA ILE A 46 1.63 -2.08 16.29
C ILE A 46 2.47 -3.17 15.62
N MET A 47 3.68 -3.43 16.11
CA MET A 47 4.54 -4.47 15.55
C MET A 47 3.96 -5.87 15.72
N THR A 48 3.28 -6.12 16.85
CA THR A 48 2.57 -7.39 17.09
C THR A 48 1.44 -7.56 16.08
N LEU A 49 0.65 -6.51 15.82
CA LEU A 49 -0.40 -6.52 14.80
C LEU A 49 0.19 -6.80 13.41
N LEU A 50 1.21 -6.05 13.00
CA LEU A 50 1.86 -6.21 11.69
C LEU A 50 2.45 -7.62 11.51
N HIS A 51 3.12 -8.14 12.53
CA HIS A 51 3.68 -9.49 12.52
C HIS A 51 2.58 -10.54 12.43
N SER A 52 1.48 -10.38 13.19
CA SER A 52 0.36 -11.32 13.14
C SER A 52 -0.24 -11.46 11.75
N GLN A 53 -0.20 -10.41 10.92
CA GLN A 53 -0.72 -10.39 9.56
C GLN A 53 0.35 -10.69 8.48
N GLY A 54 1.54 -11.12 8.88
CA GLY A 54 2.63 -11.49 7.97
C GLY A 54 3.24 -10.29 7.23
N HIS A 55 3.15 -9.09 7.80
CA HIS A 55 3.80 -7.89 7.25
C HIS A 55 5.21 -7.68 7.77
N VAL A 56 5.62 -8.48 8.76
CA VAL A 56 6.98 -8.54 9.30
C VAL A 56 7.52 -9.93 9.03
N ASN A 57 8.74 -10.02 8.51
CA ASN A 57 9.41 -11.31 8.26
C ASN A 57 10.01 -11.89 9.56
N ASP A 58 10.55 -13.11 9.49
CA ASP A 58 11.18 -13.79 10.64
C ASP A 58 12.43 -13.05 11.20
N LEU A 59 12.98 -12.10 10.44
CA LEU A 59 14.12 -11.26 10.85
C LEU A 59 13.68 -9.96 11.54
N GLY A 60 12.37 -9.67 11.57
CA GLY A 60 11.83 -8.43 12.11
C GLY A 60 11.72 -7.29 11.10
N ASP A 61 12.01 -7.51 9.81
CA ASP A 61 11.90 -6.48 8.79
C ASP A 61 10.46 -6.32 8.31
N VAL A 62 10.02 -5.06 8.15
CA VAL A 62 8.74 -4.72 7.54
C VAL A 62 8.82 -4.93 6.03
N ILE A 63 7.93 -5.75 5.50
CA ILE A 63 7.84 -6.01 4.06
C ILE A 63 7.20 -4.80 3.37
N LEU A 64 7.77 -4.34 2.27
CA LEU A 64 7.25 -3.22 1.47
C LEU A 64 5.93 -3.56 0.77
N GLY A 65 5.12 -2.53 0.51
CA GLY A 65 3.88 -2.62 -0.24
C GLY A 65 2.75 -3.39 0.45
N ARG A 66 2.74 -3.40 1.78
CA ARG A 66 1.77 -4.18 2.56
C ARG A 66 0.55 -3.36 2.96
N PHE A 67 -0.60 -4.02 2.89
CA PHE A 67 -1.89 -3.46 3.24
C PHE A 67 -2.51 -4.20 4.41
N LEU A 68 -2.91 -3.46 5.45
CA LEU A 68 -3.76 -3.98 6.52
C LEU A 68 -5.22 -3.90 6.11
N LEU A 69 -5.99 -4.94 6.43
CA LEU A 69 -7.44 -4.91 6.31
C LEU A 69 -8.02 -4.05 7.45
N LEU A 70 -8.72 -2.98 7.10
CA LEU A 70 -9.47 -2.17 8.05
C LEU A 70 -10.84 -2.81 8.34
N PRO A 71 -11.43 -2.54 9.53
CA PRO A 71 -12.80 -2.92 9.82
C PRO A 71 -13.75 -2.42 8.73
N SER A 72 -14.39 -3.34 8.03
CA SER A 72 -15.18 -3.06 6.84
C SER A 72 -16.30 -4.09 6.65
N GLN A 73 -17.28 -3.77 5.80
CA GLN A 73 -18.44 -4.63 5.55
C GLN A 73 -18.47 -5.07 4.08
N ILE A 74 -18.45 -6.37 3.86
CA ILE A 74 -18.59 -7.00 2.54
C ILE A 74 -19.84 -6.46 1.82
N PRO A 75 -19.78 -6.17 0.51
CA PRO A 75 -18.66 -6.42 -0.41
C PRO A 75 -17.60 -5.30 -0.46
N LYS A 76 -17.72 -4.27 0.38
CA LYS A 76 -16.84 -3.12 0.36
C LYS A 76 -15.75 -3.27 1.44
N ILE A 77 -14.52 -3.52 1.00
CA ILE A 77 -13.37 -3.58 1.90
C ILE A 77 -12.58 -2.28 1.89
N SER A 78 -11.92 -1.98 3.00
CA SER A 78 -10.98 -0.87 3.11
C SER A 78 -9.63 -1.40 3.57
N LEU A 79 -8.58 -0.91 2.93
CA LEU A 79 -7.21 -1.36 3.09
C LEU A 79 -6.33 -0.16 3.42
N LEU A 80 -5.46 -0.29 4.42
CA LEU A 80 -4.50 0.74 4.81
C LEU A 80 -3.10 0.32 4.36
N LEU A 81 -2.45 1.15 3.54
CA LEU A 81 -1.05 0.95 3.19
C LEU A 81 -0.17 1.26 4.42
N VAL A 82 0.52 0.25 4.94
CA VAL A 82 1.33 0.37 6.17
C VAL A 82 2.83 0.45 5.93
N SER A 83 3.27 0.14 4.72
CA SER A 83 4.66 0.26 4.30
C SER A 83 4.74 0.82 2.88
N PRO A 84 5.84 1.49 2.49
CA PRO A 84 5.90 2.13 1.18
C PRO A 84 5.60 1.14 0.04
N LEU A 85 4.74 1.52 -0.91
CA LEU A 85 4.38 0.66 -2.05
C LEU A 85 5.20 1.03 -3.29
N PRO A 86 6.30 0.32 -3.59
CA PRO A 86 7.10 0.60 -4.79
C PRO A 86 6.29 0.32 -6.06
N ILE A 87 6.47 1.16 -7.08
CA ILE A 87 5.95 0.89 -8.41
C ILE A 87 6.62 -0.36 -9.01
N ASP A 88 5.86 -1.08 -9.85
CA ASP A 88 6.38 -2.18 -10.65
C ASP A 88 7.56 -1.70 -11.54
N PRO A 89 8.72 -2.38 -11.49
CA PRO A 89 9.87 -2.06 -12.35
C PRO A 89 9.59 -2.27 -13.84
N TYR A 90 8.49 -2.90 -14.22
CA TYR A 90 8.09 -3.13 -15.60
C TYR A 90 6.92 -2.22 -16.02
N ASP A 91 6.84 -1.94 -17.32
CA ASP A 91 5.70 -1.26 -17.94
C ASP A 91 4.58 -2.23 -18.35
N GLU A 92 3.53 -1.71 -18.99
CA GLU A 92 2.39 -2.49 -19.47
C GLU A 92 2.76 -3.57 -20.51
N ASP A 93 3.88 -3.38 -21.22
CA ASP A 93 4.44 -4.32 -22.20
C ASP A 93 5.47 -5.28 -21.56
N LEU A 94 5.57 -5.31 -20.23
CA LEU A 94 6.54 -6.11 -19.45
C LEU A 94 8.01 -5.76 -19.75
N ARG A 95 8.29 -4.53 -20.20
CA ARG A 95 9.66 -4.04 -20.40
C ARG A 95 10.13 -3.34 -19.14
N ARG A 96 11.41 -3.53 -18.78
CA ARG A 96 12.00 -2.87 -17.62
C ARG A 96 12.02 -1.35 -17.85
N LYS A 97 11.48 -0.59 -16.91
CA LYS A 97 11.52 0.88 -16.89
C LYS A 97 12.95 1.38 -16.67
N PRO A 98 13.33 2.52 -17.26
CA PRO A 98 14.60 3.16 -16.96
C PRO A 98 14.61 3.71 -15.53
N SER A 99 15.81 3.86 -14.97
CA SER A 99 16.03 4.56 -13.70
C SER A 99 15.96 6.08 -13.91
N PRO A 100 15.26 6.86 -13.05
CA PRO A 100 14.48 6.41 -11.90
C PRO A 100 13.19 5.71 -12.34
N ILE A 101 12.82 4.64 -11.64
CA ILE A 101 11.60 3.86 -11.89
C ILE A 101 10.43 4.61 -11.24
N GLN A 102 9.48 5.08 -12.04
CA GLN A 102 8.43 6.01 -11.60
C GLN A 102 7.03 5.54 -11.98
N PHE A 103 6.03 6.06 -11.26
CA PHE A 103 4.63 5.93 -11.65
C PHE A 103 4.34 6.73 -12.92
N SER A 104 3.55 6.12 -13.81
CA SER A 104 2.86 6.85 -14.86
C SER A 104 1.91 7.89 -14.26
N ARG A 105 1.68 8.98 -14.99
CA ARG A 105 0.83 10.09 -14.52
C ARG A 105 -0.12 10.58 -15.60
N THR A 106 -1.28 11.05 -15.18
CA THR A 106 -2.22 11.76 -16.07
C THR A 106 -1.64 13.09 -16.55
N ALA A 107 -2.29 13.72 -17.53
CA ALA A 107 -1.95 15.08 -17.96
C ALA A 107 -2.08 16.13 -16.83
N SER A 108 -2.99 15.93 -15.87
CA SER A 108 -3.13 16.73 -14.65
C SER A 108 -2.07 16.40 -13.59
N GLY A 109 -1.24 15.39 -13.83
CA GLY A 109 -0.15 14.99 -12.94
C GLY A 109 -0.55 14.04 -11.82
N GLN A 110 -1.77 13.50 -11.82
CA GLN A 110 -2.20 12.47 -10.87
C GLN A 110 -1.44 11.17 -11.12
N ILE A 111 -1.11 10.45 -10.06
CA ILE A 111 -0.46 9.15 -10.14
C ILE A 111 -1.45 8.14 -10.73
N LEU A 112 -1.01 7.36 -11.72
CA LEU A 112 -1.75 6.21 -12.23
C LEU A 112 -1.24 4.97 -11.50
N LEU A 113 -2.06 4.43 -10.61
CA LEU A 113 -1.81 3.16 -9.95
C LEU A 113 -2.21 2.03 -10.91
N PRO A 114 -1.26 1.16 -11.32
CA PRO A 114 -1.56 0.06 -12.22
C PRO A 114 -2.59 -0.88 -11.61
N SER A 115 -3.61 -1.22 -12.38
CA SER A 115 -4.68 -2.08 -11.88
C SER A 115 -4.21 -3.50 -11.52
N ARG A 116 -3.12 -3.97 -12.15
CA ARG A 116 -2.44 -5.21 -11.79
C ARG A 116 -1.93 -5.20 -10.35
N MET A 117 -1.46 -4.05 -9.84
CA MET A 117 -1.04 -3.96 -8.43
C MET A 117 -2.23 -4.17 -7.48
N LEU A 118 -3.40 -3.64 -7.83
CA LEU A 118 -4.63 -3.91 -7.09
C LEU A 118 -5.02 -5.38 -7.12
N LEU A 119 -4.89 -6.04 -8.29
CA LEU A 119 -5.14 -7.47 -8.39
C LEU A 119 -4.20 -8.28 -7.49
N THR A 120 -2.90 -7.95 -7.46
CA THR A 120 -1.94 -8.58 -6.54
C THR A 120 -2.37 -8.42 -5.08
N ILE A 121 -2.82 -7.23 -4.68
CA ILE A 121 -3.32 -7.00 -3.32
C ILE A 121 -4.55 -7.88 -3.01
N ILE A 122 -5.48 -8.03 -3.96
CA ILE A 122 -6.66 -8.90 -3.82
C ILE A 122 -6.24 -10.38 -3.71
N GLU A 123 -5.25 -10.82 -4.48
CA GLU A 123 -4.70 -12.18 -4.43
C GLU A 123 -3.98 -12.46 -3.11
N GLU A 124 -3.23 -11.49 -2.58
CA GLU A 124 -2.63 -11.56 -1.25
C GLU A 124 -3.71 -11.72 -0.16
N LEU A 125 -4.80 -10.94 -0.23
CA LEU A 125 -5.92 -11.08 0.70
C LEU A 125 -6.64 -12.44 0.58
N ALA A 126 -6.75 -12.99 -0.63
CA ALA A 126 -7.35 -14.30 -0.86
C ALA A 126 -6.55 -15.44 -0.20
N SER A 127 -5.23 -15.26 -0.04
CA SER A 127 -4.31 -16.23 0.54
C SER A 127 -3.90 -15.92 1.99
N ASN A 128 -4.31 -14.77 2.53
CA ASN A 128 -3.98 -14.34 3.89
C ASN A 128 -4.70 -15.25 4.92
N PRO A 129 -3.97 -16.04 5.74
CA PRO A 129 -4.59 -16.96 6.69
C PRO A 129 -5.36 -16.25 7.81
N VAL A 130 -5.07 -14.97 8.07
CA VAL A 130 -5.70 -14.16 9.13
C VAL A 130 -6.98 -13.49 8.66
N ALA A 131 -7.18 -13.34 7.35
CA ALA A 131 -8.41 -12.76 6.81
C ALA A 131 -9.61 -13.70 7.05
N PRO A 132 -10.82 -13.16 7.34
CA PRO A 132 -12.04 -13.96 7.47
C PRO A 132 -12.30 -14.85 6.24
N GLU A 133 -12.78 -16.07 6.45
CA GLU A 133 -12.96 -17.06 5.38
C GLU A 133 -13.82 -16.53 4.22
N ASP A 134 -14.95 -15.90 4.53
CA ASP A 134 -15.86 -15.32 3.53
C ASP A 134 -15.15 -14.27 2.66
N LEU A 135 -14.28 -13.45 3.27
CA LEU A 135 -13.50 -12.46 2.54
C LEU A 135 -12.47 -13.13 1.63
N ARG A 136 -11.76 -14.15 2.14
CA ARG A 136 -10.79 -14.91 1.33
C ARG A 136 -11.45 -15.54 0.12
N LEU A 137 -12.62 -16.15 0.29
CA LEU A 137 -13.42 -16.75 -0.78
C LEU A 137 -13.88 -15.70 -1.80
N LEU A 138 -14.34 -14.54 -1.33
CA LEU A 138 -14.73 -13.43 -2.21
C LEU A 138 -13.54 -12.91 -3.03
N CYS A 139 -12.42 -12.61 -2.38
CA CYS A 139 -11.20 -12.17 -3.05
C CYS A 139 -10.68 -13.21 -4.05
N LEU A 140 -10.73 -14.51 -3.70
CA LEU A 140 -10.37 -15.60 -4.61
C LEU A 140 -11.29 -15.66 -5.84
N ASN A 141 -12.59 -15.45 -5.66
CA ASN A 141 -13.53 -15.42 -6.77
C ASN A 141 -13.33 -14.19 -7.66
N VAL A 142 -13.05 -13.03 -7.07
CA VAL A 142 -12.72 -11.80 -7.78
C VAL A 142 -11.43 -11.97 -8.59
N SER A 143 -10.36 -12.51 -8.00
CA SER A 143 -9.07 -12.69 -8.69
C SER A 143 -9.18 -13.65 -9.88
N ARG A 144 -9.91 -14.76 -9.72
CA ARG A 144 -10.16 -15.73 -10.81
C ARG A 144 -10.97 -15.19 -11.98
N ARG A 145 -11.79 -14.16 -11.73
CA ARG A 145 -12.70 -13.56 -12.73
C ARG A 145 -12.24 -12.18 -13.17
N ALA A 146 -11.06 -11.75 -12.73
CA ALA A 146 -10.55 -10.40 -12.96
C ALA A 146 -10.45 -10.13 -14.46
N LEU A 147 -11.46 -9.44 -14.98
CA LEU A 147 -11.42 -8.73 -16.25
C LEU A 147 -10.39 -7.59 -16.12
N PRO A 148 -9.81 -7.11 -17.22
CA PRO A 148 -8.88 -5.98 -17.19
C PRO A 148 -9.54 -4.78 -16.50
N PHE A 149 -9.01 -4.42 -15.33
CA PHE A 149 -9.39 -3.20 -14.63
C PHE A 149 -8.64 -2.02 -15.25
N PRO A 150 -9.27 -0.86 -15.44
CA PRO A 150 -8.54 0.35 -15.82
C PRO A 150 -7.59 0.76 -14.68
N ASP A 151 -6.47 1.37 -15.05
CA ASP A 151 -5.59 2.01 -14.07
C ASP A 151 -6.33 3.07 -13.27
N ILE A 152 -5.92 3.23 -12.01
CA ILE A 152 -6.60 4.10 -11.06
C ILE A 152 -5.83 5.42 -10.97
N ALA A 153 -6.47 6.51 -11.38
CA ALA A 153 -5.94 7.85 -11.13
C ALA A 153 -6.13 8.20 -9.64
N LEU A 154 -5.04 8.29 -8.90
CA LEU A 154 -5.05 8.66 -7.49
C LEU A 154 -5.38 10.15 -7.31
N PRO A 155 -5.91 10.54 -6.13
CA PRO A 155 -6.06 11.95 -5.76
C PRO A 155 -4.75 12.74 -5.91
N SER A 156 -4.86 14.03 -6.24
CA SER A 156 -3.70 14.88 -6.57
C SER A 156 -2.79 15.20 -5.39
N ASP A 157 -3.29 14.98 -4.18
CA ASP A 157 -2.63 15.16 -2.89
C ASP A 157 -1.86 13.92 -2.43
N VAL A 158 -1.96 12.78 -3.13
CA VAL A 158 -1.17 11.59 -2.82
C VAL A 158 0.31 11.85 -3.10
N GLU A 159 1.13 11.70 -2.06
CA GLU A 159 2.58 11.86 -2.10
C GLU A 159 3.28 10.52 -2.39
N THR A 160 4.50 10.61 -2.91
CA THR A 160 5.40 9.46 -3.10
C THR A 160 6.73 9.70 -2.38
N ILE A 161 7.46 8.63 -2.13
CA ILE A 161 8.81 8.63 -1.58
C ILE A 161 9.77 7.97 -2.56
N ALA A 162 11.00 8.47 -2.63
CA ALA A 162 12.08 7.85 -3.39
C ALA A 162 12.69 6.73 -2.54
N LEU A 163 12.64 5.48 -2.98
CA LEU A 163 13.32 4.37 -2.30
C LEU A 163 14.64 4.05 -3.03
N PRO A 164 15.80 4.21 -2.37
CA PRO A 164 17.05 3.72 -2.93
C PRO A 164 17.07 2.20 -2.91
N THR A 165 17.55 1.60 -3.98
CA THR A 165 17.76 0.15 -4.07
C THR A 165 19.25 -0.19 -4.06
N GLU A 166 19.59 -1.43 -3.72
CA GLU A 166 20.98 -1.93 -3.76
C GLU A 166 21.63 -1.81 -5.15
N GLN A 167 20.80 -1.78 -6.21
CA GLN A 167 21.25 -1.66 -7.60
C GLN A 167 21.58 -0.21 -8.00
N HIS A 168 21.60 0.71 -7.04
CA HIS A 168 21.69 2.17 -7.26
C HIS A 168 20.53 2.74 -8.08
N ASP A 169 19.46 1.96 -8.29
CA ASP A 169 18.22 2.45 -8.86
C ASP A 169 17.42 3.19 -7.79
N ILE A 170 16.72 4.26 -8.21
CA ILE A 170 15.73 4.95 -7.40
C ILE A 170 14.35 4.46 -7.85
N VAL A 171 13.58 3.91 -6.93
CA VAL A 171 12.21 3.43 -7.17
C VAL A 171 11.24 4.34 -6.45
N GLU A 172 10.28 4.89 -7.18
CA GLU A 172 9.19 5.66 -6.60
C GLU A 172 8.20 4.74 -5.86
N ALA A 173 7.78 5.12 -4.66
CA ALA A 173 6.80 4.37 -3.89
C ALA A 173 5.69 5.26 -3.35
N LEU A 174 4.46 4.74 -3.25
CA LEU A 174 3.41 5.45 -2.50
C LEU A 174 3.78 5.51 -1.02
N VAL A 175 3.50 6.66 -0.41
CA VAL A 175 3.69 6.88 1.02
C VAL A 175 2.67 6.07 1.84
N PRO A 176 3.08 5.41 2.94
CA PRO A 176 2.15 4.77 3.89
C PRO A 176 1.09 5.73 4.41
N GLY A 177 -0.07 5.20 4.80
CA GLY A 177 -1.23 5.98 5.23
C GLY A 177 -2.30 6.14 4.14
N CYS A 178 -2.00 5.74 2.91
CA CYS A 178 -2.99 5.68 1.85
C CYS A 178 -4.06 4.61 2.14
N MET A 179 -5.33 5.02 2.16
CA MET A 179 -6.46 4.11 2.26
C MET A 179 -7.03 3.79 0.87
N LEU A 180 -7.12 2.50 0.57
CA LEU A 180 -7.77 1.99 -0.64
C LEU A 180 -9.09 1.33 -0.25
N THR A 181 -10.18 1.83 -0.83
CA THR A 181 -11.49 1.23 -0.67
C THR A 181 -11.90 0.53 -1.95
N VAL A 182 -12.12 -0.78 -1.86
CA VAL A 182 -12.44 -1.64 -3.01
C VAL A 182 -13.85 -2.18 -2.84
N ASN A 183 -14.69 -2.00 -3.86
CA ASN A 183 -15.96 -2.72 -3.93
C ASN A 183 -15.74 -4.03 -4.70
N LEU A 184 -15.86 -5.15 -4.00
CA LEU A 184 -15.70 -6.50 -4.54
C LEU A 184 -17.00 -7.07 -5.11
N GLU A 185 -18.05 -6.24 -5.22
CA GLU A 185 -19.33 -6.67 -5.79
C GLU A 185 -19.16 -7.12 -7.24
N MET A 186 -19.48 -8.39 -7.47
CA MET A 186 -19.44 -8.99 -8.78
C MET A 186 -20.72 -8.65 -9.53
N LYS A 187 -20.62 -7.81 -10.57
CA LYS A 187 -21.74 -7.61 -11.51
C LYS A 187 -21.96 -8.91 -12.28
N THR A 188 -23.12 -9.54 -12.08
CA THR A 188 -23.63 -10.67 -12.87
C THR A 188 -24.02 -10.27 -14.27
#